data_AF-A0A9W6SRW0-F1
#
_entry.id   AF-A0A9W6SRW0-F1
#
_cell.length_a   1.000
_cell.length_b   1.000
_cell.length_c   1.000
_cell.angle_alpha   90.00
_cell.angle_beta   90.00
_cell.angle_gamma   90.00
#
_symmetry.space_group_name_H-M   'P 1'
#
loop_
_entity.id
_entity.type
_entity.pdbx_description
1 polymer ?
#
loop_
_entity_poly.entity_id
_entity_poly.type
_entity_poly.pdbx_seq_one_letter_code
_entity_poly.pdbx_strand_id
1 'polypeptide(L)'
;MPRSRSRTTRPGTFSPEEPPPLDAPAEVVEVVAWQIASRNWSAHLPDALLGVQCEACGETWPCDAWHIADGVLTDCLTARPDGEELRGSHSSL
;
A
#
# COMPACT_ATOMS: atom_id res chain seq x y z
N MET A 1 3.40 3.19 -26.99
CA MET A 1 4.44 3.29 -25.95
C MET A 1 3.75 3.61 -24.62
N PRO A 2 3.44 2.63 -23.75
CA PRO A 2 2.93 2.97 -22.43
C PRO A 2 4.06 3.61 -21.62
N ARG A 3 3.73 4.73 -20.98
CA ARG A 3 4.67 5.51 -20.16
C ARG A 3 5.01 4.68 -18.92
N SER A 4 6.24 4.19 -18.84
CA SER A 4 6.82 3.71 -17.58
C SER A 4 6.86 4.90 -16.62
N ARG A 5 5.84 5.03 -15.77
CA ARG A 5 5.98 5.82 -14.55
C ARG A 5 7.07 5.12 -13.76
N SER A 6 8.22 5.76 -13.65
CA SER A 6 9.21 5.43 -12.62
C SER A 6 8.51 5.59 -11.28
N ARG A 7 7.89 4.51 -10.77
CA ARG A 7 7.50 4.39 -9.38
C ARG A 7 8.82 4.43 -8.62
N THR A 8 9.16 5.59 -8.09
CA THR A 8 10.18 5.69 -7.06
C THR A 8 9.72 4.75 -5.95
N THR A 9 10.38 3.60 -5.83
CA THR A 9 10.10 2.59 -4.82
C THR A 9 10.49 3.20 -3.48
N ARG A 10 9.56 3.98 -2.89
CA ARG A 10 9.62 4.27 -1.48
C ARG A 10 9.55 2.89 -0.79
N PRO A 11 10.50 2.53 0.08
CA PRO A 11 10.33 1.32 0.87
C PRO A 11 8.97 1.41 1.56
N GLY A 12 8.12 0.42 1.30
CA GLY A 12 6.81 0.32 1.92
C GLY A 12 6.95 0.28 3.43
N THR A 13 5.88 0.61 4.15
CA THR A 13 5.89 0.62 5.62
C THR A 13 6.10 -0.79 6.20
N PHE A 14 5.87 -1.82 5.39
CA PHE A 14 5.98 -3.24 5.73
C PHE A 14 6.96 -3.95 4.79
N SER A 15 7.53 -5.06 5.26
CA SER A 15 8.43 -5.92 4.47
C SER A 15 7.91 -7.37 4.47
N PRO A 16 8.33 -8.23 3.52
CA PRO A 16 7.89 -9.62 3.50
C PRO A 16 8.18 -10.38 4.80
N GLU A 17 9.26 -10.02 5.49
CA GLU A 17 9.64 -10.56 6.80
C GLU A 17 8.80 -10.00 7.96
N GLU A 18 8.30 -8.77 7.81
CA GLU A 18 7.45 -8.07 8.78
C GLU A 18 6.18 -7.57 8.08
N PRO A 19 5.23 -8.48 7.79
CA PRO A 19 4.02 -8.15 7.05
C PRO A 19 3.08 -7.27 7.91
N PRO A 20 2.16 -6.52 7.27
CA PRO A 20 1.12 -5.80 7.99
C PRO A 20 0.24 -6.79 8.79
N PRO A 21 -0.14 -6.47 10.04
CA PRO A 21 -1.07 -7.30 10.80
C PRO A 21 -2.43 -7.35 10.11
N LEU A 22 -3.12 -8.50 10.19
CA LEU A 22 -4.46 -8.63 9.59
C LEU A 22 -5.50 -7.76 10.30
N ASP A 23 -5.41 -7.67 11.63
CA ASP A 23 -6.24 -6.76 12.41
C ASP A 23 -5.67 -5.36 12.36
N ALA A 24 -6.55 -4.38 12.20
CA ALA A 24 -6.16 -2.98 12.14
C ALA A 24 -5.61 -2.51 13.50
N PRO A 25 -4.45 -1.84 13.53
CA PRO A 25 -3.98 -1.13 14.72
C PRO A 25 -5.01 -0.14 15.24
N ALA A 26 -4.95 0.19 16.53
CA ALA A 26 -5.96 1.02 17.19
C ALA A 26 -6.04 2.45 16.63
N GLU A 27 -4.94 2.94 16.05
CA GLU A 27 -4.82 4.24 15.40
C GLU A 27 -5.47 4.29 14.00
N VAL A 28 -5.78 3.14 13.40
CA VAL A 28 -6.35 3.07 12.06
C VAL A 28 -7.87 3.19 12.12
N VAL A 29 -8.40 4.25 11.52
CA VAL A 29 -9.84 4.50 11.43
C VAL A 29 -10.50 3.63 10.36
N GLU A 30 -9.84 3.47 9.21
CA GLU A 30 -10.34 2.73 8.04
C GLU A 30 -10.08 1.22 8.16
N VAL A 31 -10.68 0.59 9.18
CA VAL A 31 -10.44 -0.82 9.55
C VAL A 31 -10.72 -1.79 8.39
N VAL A 32 -11.78 -1.58 7.62
CA VAL A 32 -12.14 -2.47 6.50
C VAL A 32 -11.12 -2.35 5.37
N ALA A 33 -10.68 -1.12 5.05
CA ALA A 33 -9.66 -0.90 4.04
C ALA A 33 -8.33 -1.55 4.44
N TRP A 34 -7.95 -1.42 5.72
CA TRP A 34 -6.78 -2.09 6.28
C TRP A 34 -6.84 -3.61 6.12
N GLN A 35 -7.94 -4.24 6.51
CA GLN A 35 -8.07 -5.70 6.46
C GLN A 35 -8.00 -6.23 5.02
N ILE A 36 -8.64 -5.55 4.07
CA ILE A 36 -8.59 -5.92 2.65
C ILE A 36 -7.18 -5.74 2.11
N ALA A 37 -6.55 -4.60 2.41
CA ALA A 37 -5.20 -4.31 1.94
C ALA A 37 -4.17 -5.27 2.53
N SER A 38 -4.22 -5.57 3.83
CA SER A 38 -3.28 -6.52 4.49
C SER A 38 -3.35 -7.92 3.87
N ARG A 39 -4.57 -8.38 3.53
CA ARG A 39 -4.76 -9.66 2.84
C ARG A 39 -4.19 -9.63 1.42
N ASN A 40 -4.50 -8.59 0.65
CA ASN A 40 -3.97 -8.45 -0.72
C ASN A 40 -2.46 -8.28 -0.74
N TRP A 41 -1.91 -7.51 0.20
CA TRP A 41 -0.47 -7.31 0.35
C TRP A 41 0.24 -8.65 0.56
N SER A 42 -0.29 -9.48 1.48
CA SER A 42 0.26 -10.80 1.79
C SER A 42 0.06 -11.82 0.66
N ALA A 43 -1.07 -11.76 -0.04
CA ALA A 43 -1.35 -12.64 -1.16
C ALA A 43 -0.46 -12.36 -2.38
N HIS A 44 0.02 -11.13 -2.53
CA HIS A 44 0.85 -10.69 -3.66
C HIS A 44 2.34 -10.56 -3.32
N LEU A 45 2.85 -11.47 -2.49
CA LEU A 45 4.28 -11.62 -2.20
C LEU A 45 5.03 -12.32 -3.35
N PRO A 46 6.36 -12.15 -3.43
CA PRO A 46 7.14 -12.84 -4.44
C PRO A 46 7.22 -14.34 -4.13
N ASP A 47 7.31 -15.16 -5.17
CA ASP A 47 7.63 -16.58 -5.07
C ASP A 47 8.94 -16.77 -4.28
N ALA A 48 8.90 -17.65 -3.28
CA ALA A 48 9.99 -17.84 -2.33
C ALA A 48 11.28 -18.44 -2.97
N LEU A 49 11.18 -19.05 -4.14
CA LEU A 49 12.32 -19.66 -4.85
C LEU A 49 12.98 -18.67 -5.82
N LEU A 50 12.18 -17.85 -6.51
CA LEU A 50 12.64 -16.96 -7.57
C LEU A 50 12.79 -15.51 -7.14
N GLY A 51 12.00 -15.03 -6.17
CA GLY A 51 12.06 -13.67 -5.62
C GLY A 51 11.69 -12.53 -6.59
N VAL A 52 11.41 -12.83 -7.86
CA VAL A 52 11.18 -11.83 -8.93
C VAL A 52 9.77 -11.90 -9.54
N GLN A 53 8.99 -12.93 -9.21
CA GLN A 53 7.65 -13.14 -9.74
C GLN A 53 6.65 -13.18 -8.58
N CYS A 54 5.53 -12.50 -8.74
CA CYS A 54 4.42 -12.54 -7.78
C CYS A 54 3.73 -13.91 -7.84
N GLU A 55 3.57 -14.58 -6.71
CA GLU A 55 3.00 -15.93 -6.66
C GLU A 55 1.52 -15.94 -7.08
N ALA A 56 0.74 -14.93 -6.70
CA ALA A 56 -0.70 -14.90 -6.97
C ALA A 56 -1.09 -14.56 -8.42
N CYS A 57 -0.32 -13.70 -9.10
CA CYS A 57 -0.68 -13.23 -10.45
C CYS A 57 0.33 -13.56 -11.54
N GLY A 58 1.53 -14.07 -11.20
CA GLY A 58 2.57 -14.43 -12.17
C GLY A 58 3.29 -13.24 -12.81
N GLU A 59 2.92 -12.00 -12.45
CA GLU A 59 3.60 -10.79 -12.92
C GLU A 59 4.94 -10.57 -12.22
N THR A 60 5.75 -9.65 -12.73
CA THR A 60 7.00 -9.25 -12.06
C THR A 60 6.68 -8.63 -10.71
N TRP A 61 7.35 -9.09 -9.65
CA TRP A 61 7.21 -8.52 -8.31
C TRP A 61 8.12 -7.29 -8.14
N PRO A 62 7.65 -6.18 -7.53
CA PRO A 62 6.30 -6.00 -7.00
C PRO A 62 5.28 -5.69 -8.09
N CYS A 63 4.15 -6.41 -8.06
CA CYS A 63 3.06 -6.26 -9.02
C CYS A 63 2.12 -5.11 -8.63
N ASP A 64 1.23 -4.70 -9.54
CA ASP A 64 0.33 -3.57 -9.29
C ASP A 64 -0.64 -3.81 -8.12
N ALA A 65 -1.14 -5.04 -7.96
CA ALA A 65 -2.00 -5.39 -6.83
C ALA A 65 -1.29 -5.24 -5.48
N TRP A 66 -0.02 -5.65 -5.39
CA TRP A 66 0.82 -5.43 -4.21
C TRP A 66 1.00 -3.93 -3.94
N HIS A 67 1.34 -3.14 -4.97
CA HIS A 67 1.52 -1.69 -4.82
C HIS A 67 0.26 -0.95 -4.39
N ILE A 68 -0.91 -1.37 -4.89
CA ILE A 68 -2.19 -0.79 -4.47
C ILE A 68 -2.43 -1.09 -2.99
N ALA A 69 -2.23 -2.34 -2.57
CA ALA A 69 -2.39 -2.73 -1.18
C ALA A 69 -1.42 -1.98 -0.25
N ASP A 70 -0.15 -1.86 -0.64
CA ASP A 70 0.88 -1.12 0.09
C ASP A 70 0.55 0.38 0.23
N GLY A 71 0.03 0.97 -0.85
CA GLY A 71 -0.48 2.35 -0.84
C GLY A 71 -1.65 2.53 0.12
N VAL A 72 -2.66 1.65 0.08
CA VAL A 72 -3.81 1.72 0.99
C VAL A 72 -3.39 1.59 2.46
N LEU A 73 -2.46 0.69 2.77
CA LEU A 73 -1.93 0.55 4.13
C LEU A 73 -1.21 1.83 4.58
N THR A 74 -0.40 2.42 3.71
CA THR A 74 0.29 3.68 3.99
C THR A 74 -0.70 4.83 4.20
N ASP A 75 -1.75 4.90 3.38
CA ASP A 75 -2.81 5.89 3.52
C ASP A 75 -3.58 5.69 4.84
N CYS A 76 -3.86 4.45 5.25
CA CYS A 76 -4.50 4.15 6.53
C CYS A 76 -3.66 4.60 7.73
N LEU A 77 -2.34 4.48 7.67
CA LEU A 77 -1.43 4.94 8.74
C LEU A 77 -1.26 6.46 8.78
N THR A 78 -1.46 7.12 7.65
CA THR A 78 -1.28 8.58 7.52
C THR A 78 -2.59 9.36 7.60
N ALA A 79 -3.73 8.67 7.48
CA ALA A 79 -5.05 9.21 7.74
C ALA A 79 -5.13 9.67 9.20
N ARG A 80 -5.13 10.99 9.40
CA ARG A 80 -5.36 11.56 10.72
C ARG A 80 -6.86 11.43 11.06
N PRO A 81 -7.21 11.08 12.31
CA PRO A 81 -8.61 10.98 12.74
C PRO A 81 -9.36 12.32 12.73
N ASP A 82 -8.66 13.44 12.53
CA ASP A 82 -9.25 14.77 12.45
C ASP A 82 -9.16 15.26 11.01
N GLY A 83 -10.30 15.32 10.32
CA GLY A 83 -10.45 15.81 8.95
C GLY A 83 -10.11 17.29 8.77
N GLU A 84 -8.89 17.70 9.09
CA GLU A 84 -8.31 18.97 8.64
C GLU A 84 -7.80 18.78 7.21
N GLU A 85 -8.76 18.75 6.29
CA GLU A 85 -8.51 19.08 4.90
C GLU A 85 -7.82 20.45 4.91
N LEU A 86 -6.54 20.48 4.52
CA LEU A 86 -5.80 21.73 4.36
C LEU A 86 -6.59 22.61 3.41
N ARG A 87 -7.38 23.53 3.97
CA ARG A 87 -7.99 24.67 3.29
C ARG A 87 -6.85 25.63 2.93
N GLY A 88 -6.02 25.19 1.98
CA GLY A 88 -4.87 25.89 1.46
C GLY A 88 -5.24 26.59 0.16
N SER A 89 -5.63 27.86 0.30
CA SER A 89 -5.39 28.92 -0.68
C SER A 89 -6.23 28.93 -1.96
N HIS A 90 -7.51 29.29 -1.83
CA HIS A 90 -8.07 30.30 -2.73
C HIS A 90 -7.62 31.69 -2.21
N SER A 91 -6.39 32.09 -2.55
CA SER A 91 -6.01 33.50 -2.51
C SER A 91 -6.52 34.15 -3.79
N SER A 92 -7.66 34.83 -3.67
CA SER A 92 -8.07 35.84 -4.62
C SER A 92 -7.03 36.95 -4.67
N LEU A 93 -6.49 37.21 -5.85
CA LEU A 93 -6.10 38.54 -6.34
C LEU A 93 -6.46 38.62 -7.82
#